data_AF-A0A7J3B0S7-F1
#
_entry.id   AF-A0A7J3B0S7-F1
#
_cell.length_a   1.000
_cell.length_b   1.000
_cell.length_c   1.000
_cell.angle_alpha   90.00
_cell.angle_beta   90.00
_cell.angle_gamma   90.00
#
_symmetry.space_group_name_H-M   'P 1'
#
loop_
_entity.id
_entity.type
_entity.pdbx_description
1 polymer ?
#
loop_
_entity_poly.entity_id
_entity_poly.type
_entity_poly.pdbx_seq_one_letter_code
_entity_poly.pdbx_strand_id
1 'polypeptide(L)'
;MQAAIVATMGLSPPVVTEFLQYLISEGEDVRRIVLLSTEERDVLAGSKLVEVAVKSKYPRIAVDMEVFPYQDVDIEERAFDFLMRVAKLIPDLRKYRLYLLISGGRKVMSLELAMMSLFFPLSGVYHVVARDVRVANMILESLREKIKELYEASDPLSFYRSVEEFEELMWPPRTEYSVIRLPSIPYPDEVLEEAVKALRGAKRDEVRFNMAVLMEQLGLVQVSGGRTIPTEYGRKILEFLSEIM
;
A
#
# COMPACT_ATOMS: atom_id res chain seq x y z
N MET A 1 19.04 8.33 6.29
CA MET A 1 17.74 8.87 5.82
C MET A 1 16.65 8.20 6.64
N GLN A 2 15.62 8.95 7.07
CA GLN A 2 14.51 8.38 7.84
C GLN A 2 13.67 7.46 6.95
N ALA A 3 12.94 6.52 7.55
CA ALA A 3 12.11 5.54 6.83
C ALA A 3 10.62 5.81 7.02
N ALA A 4 9.84 5.44 6.01
CA ALA A 4 8.38 5.46 6.04
C ALA A 4 7.81 4.13 5.54
N ILE A 5 6.72 3.69 6.16
CA ILE A 5 5.96 2.50 5.76
C ILE A 5 4.64 2.96 5.14
N VAL A 6 4.26 2.39 4.01
CA VAL A 6 2.89 2.48 3.46
C VAL A 6 2.32 1.06 3.45
N ALA A 7 1.23 0.84 4.16
CA ALA A 7 0.68 -0.49 4.40
C ALA A 7 -0.78 -0.58 3.98
N THR A 8 -1.15 -1.61 3.21
CA THR A 8 -2.57 -1.95 3.02
C THR A 8 -3.14 -2.61 4.27
N MET A 9 -4.33 -2.15 4.68
CA MET A 9 -5.01 -2.64 5.88
C MET A 9 -6.12 -3.62 5.56
N GLY A 10 -6.16 -4.71 6.31
CA GLY A 10 -7.23 -5.70 6.30
C GLY A 10 -7.51 -6.19 7.71
N LEU A 11 -8.03 -7.41 7.84
CA LEU A 11 -8.46 -7.98 9.12
C LEU A 11 -7.32 -8.57 9.97
N SER A 12 -6.06 -8.36 9.58
CA SER A 12 -4.88 -8.81 10.33
C SER A 12 -3.96 -7.63 10.67
N PRO A 13 -4.35 -6.74 11.61
CA PRO A 13 -3.54 -5.59 12.04
C PRO A 13 -2.09 -5.88 12.44
N PRO A 14 -1.74 -7.02 13.09
CA PRO A 14 -0.37 -7.26 13.58
C PRO A 14 0.70 -7.23 12.50
N VAL A 15 0.37 -7.52 11.24
CA VAL A 15 1.35 -7.52 10.15
C VAL A 15 2.11 -6.20 10.00
N VAL A 16 1.50 -5.07 10.40
CA VAL A 16 2.14 -3.76 10.37
C VAL A 16 3.20 -3.62 11.47
N THR A 17 2.87 -4.02 12.69
CA THR A 17 3.76 -3.94 13.84
C THR A 17 4.86 -4.99 13.79
N GLU A 18 4.58 -6.19 13.26
CA GLU A 18 5.57 -7.20 12.89
C GLU A 18 6.60 -6.65 11.89
N PHE A 19 6.12 -5.99 10.83
CA PHE A 19 7.01 -5.38 9.84
C PHE A 19 7.82 -4.22 10.42
N LEU A 20 7.21 -3.40 11.29
CA LEU A 20 7.91 -2.33 12.00
C LEU A 20 9.02 -2.89 12.89
N GLN A 21 8.75 -3.96 13.67
CA GLN A 21 9.76 -4.65 14.48
C GLN A 21 10.91 -5.16 13.62
N TYR A 22 10.59 -5.75 12.47
CA TYR A 22 11.59 -6.18 11.50
C TYR A 22 12.47 -5.00 11.05
N LEU A 23 11.90 -3.91 10.53
CA LEU A 23 12.69 -2.78 10.04
C LEU A 23 13.56 -2.13 11.13
N ILE A 24 13.02 -1.94 12.33
CA ILE A 24 13.79 -1.40 13.47
C ILE A 24 14.97 -2.33 13.81
N SER A 25 14.75 -3.66 13.77
CA SER A 25 15.82 -4.63 14.04
C SER A 25 16.91 -4.67 12.95
N GLU A 26 16.55 -4.28 11.72
CA GLU A 26 17.51 -4.08 10.61
C GLU A 26 18.18 -2.69 10.66
N GLY A 27 17.91 -1.89 11.71
CA GLY A 27 18.54 -0.59 11.93
C GLY A 27 17.87 0.59 11.21
N GLU A 28 16.66 0.42 10.69
CA GLU A 28 15.92 1.50 10.03
C GLU A 28 15.31 2.48 11.06
N ASP A 29 15.49 3.79 10.83
CA ASP A 29 14.86 4.86 11.62
C ASP A 29 13.47 5.19 11.07
N VAL A 30 12.49 4.32 11.35
CA VAL A 30 11.10 4.52 10.89
C VAL A 30 10.47 5.70 11.65
N ARG A 31 9.93 6.67 10.92
CA ARG A 31 9.32 7.89 11.48
C ARG A 31 7.86 8.10 11.10
N ARG A 32 7.40 7.42 10.04
CA ARG A 32 6.05 7.58 9.52
C ARG A 32 5.50 6.24 9.05
N ILE A 33 4.23 6.02 9.33
CA ILE A 33 3.45 4.88 8.82
C ILE A 33 2.18 5.48 8.22
N VAL A 34 1.85 5.10 7.00
CA VAL A 34 0.59 5.45 6.35
C VAL A 34 -0.20 4.16 6.16
N LEU A 35 -1.36 4.08 6.81
CA LEU A 35 -2.29 2.96 6.73
C LEU A 35 -3.31 3.25 5.63
N LEU A 36 -3.41 2.35 4.65
CA LEU A 36 -4.35 2.43 3.53
C LEU A 36 -5.56 1.55 3.84
N SER A 37 -6.68 2.17 4.21
CA SER A 37 -7.84 1.49 4.78
C SER A 37 -9.12 1.81 4.02
N THR A 38 -9.96 0.81 3.74
CA THR A 38 -11.33 1.05 3.27
C THR A 38 -12.19 1.60 4.41
N GLU A 39 -13.38 2.13 4.09
CA GLU A 39 -14.35 2.58 5.10
C GLU A 39 -15.06 1.44 5.84
N GLU A 40 -14.67 0.18 5.58
CA GLU A 40 -15.18 -0.98 6.28
C GLU A 40 -14.79 -0.91 7.77
N ARG A 41 -15.78 -1.09 8.65
CA ARG A 41 -15.66 -0.78 10.07
C ARG A 41 -14.63 -1.66 10.78
N ASP A 42 -14.57 -2.95 10.47
CA ASP A 42 -13.59 -3.85 11.10
C ASP A 42 -12.17 -3.51 10.63
N VAL A 43 -11.99 -3.11 9.36
CA VAL A 43 -10.70 -2.59 8.84
C VAL A 43 -10.30 -1.28 9.54
N LEU A 44 -11.22 -0.34 9.73
CA LEU A 44 -10.95 0.91 10.44
C LEU A 44 -10.60 0.65 11.92
N ALA A 45 -11.32 -0.23 12.59
CA ALA A 45 -11.04 -0.61 13.98
C ALA A 45 -9.66 -1.27 14.11
N GLY A 46 -9.32 -2.17 13.18
CA GLY A 46 -7.99 -2.76 13.11
C GLY A 46 -6.88 -1.74 12.83
N SER A 47 -7.15 -0.76 11.97
CA SER A 47 -6.21 0.34 11.68
C SER A 47 -6.00 1.23 12.90
N LYS A 48 -7.05 1.49 13.67
CA LYS A 48 -6.95 2.23 14.94
C LYS A 48 -6.14 1.47 15.98
N LEU A 49 -6.28 0.14 16.05
CA LEU A 49 -5.46 -0.70 16.91
C LEU A 49 -3.97 -0.55 16.57
N VAL A 50 -3.60 -0.56 15.27
CA VAL A 50 -2.20 -0.31 14.85
C VAL A 50 -1.72 1.07 15.32
N GLU A 51 -2.49 2.12 15.06
CA GLU A 51 -2.14 3.50 15.46
C GLU A 51 -1.84 3.57 16.97
N VAL A 52 -2.73 3.01 17.78
CA VAL A 52 -2.61 3.04 19.24
C VAL A 52 -1.45 2.18 19.74
N ALA A 53 -1.29 0.96 19.20
CA ALA A 53 -0.17 0.07 19.54
C ALA A 53 1.18 0.74 19.25
N VAL A 54 1.35 1.30 18.05
CA VAL A 54 2.57 2.01 17.65
C VAL A 54 2.78 3.24 18.53
N LYS A 55 1.75 4.03 18.82
CA LYS A 55 1.86 5.20 19.70
C LYS A 55 2.25 4.83 21.13
N SER A 56 1.75 3.70 21.64
CA SER A 56 2.06 3.20 22.98
C SER A 56 3.55 2.83 23.11
N LYS A 57 4.11 2.14 22.12
CA LYS A 57 5.48 1.60 22.15
C LYS A 57 6.54 2.53 21.56
N TYR A 58 6.18 3.25 20.50
CA TYR A 58 7.06 4.13 19.72
C TYR A 58 6.40 5.51 19.51
N PRO A 59 6.29 6.35 20.55
CA PRO A 59 5.54 7.61 20.52
C PRO A 59 6.08 8.68 19.54
N ARG A 60 7.25 8.46 18.95
CA ARG A 60 7.88 9.36 17.95
C ARG A 60 7.53 9.01 16.50
N ILE A 61 6.87 7.87 16.27
CA ILE A 61 6.43 7.45 14.93
C ILE A 61 5.05 8.03 14.69
N ALA A 62 4.92 8.83 13.63
CA ALA A 62 3.63 9.30 13.17
C ALA A 62 2.90 8.18 12.43
N VAL A 63 1.63 7.95 12.78
CA VAL A 63 0.76 7.01 12.07
C VAL A 63 -0.39 7.80 11.49
N ASP A 64 -0.47 7.84 10.16
CA ASP A 64 -1.53 8.47 9.40
C ASP A 64 -2.42 7.38 8.78
N MET A 65 -3.69 7.70 8.53
CA MET A 65 -4.63 6.82 7.86
C MET A 65 -5.19 7.51 6.63
N GLU A 66 -5.04 6.89 5.46
CA GLU A 66 -5.75 7.27 4.24
C GLU A 66 -6.98 6.36 4.12
N VAL A 67 -8.16 6.95 4.28
CA VAL A 67 -9.44 6.22 4.22
C VAL A 67 -10.05 6.36 2.84
N PHE A 68 -10.26 5.23 2.19
CA PHE A 68 -10.92 5.16 0.89
C PHE A 68 -12.44 5.07 1.08
N PRO A 69 -13.24 5.89 0.37
CA PRO A 69 -14.69 6.02 0.58
C PRO A 69 -15.47 4.88 -0.11
N TYR A 70 -15.01 3.65 0.10
CA TYR A 70 -15.65 2.43 -0.37
C TYR A 70 -15.27 1.28 0.55
N GLN A 71 -16.18 0.31 0.70
CA GLN A 71 -15.96 -0.86 1.55
C GLN A 71 -14.97 -1.86 0.95
N ASP A 72 -14.84 -1.88 -0.39
CA ASP A 72 -14.04 -2.86 -1.12
C ASP A 72 -13.56 -2.32 -2.47
N VAL A 73 -12.46 -2.88 -2.97
CA VAL A 73 -11.91 -2.65 -4.32
C VAL A 73 -12.29 -3.83 -5.19
N ASP A 74 -13.53 -3.81 -5.68
CA ASP A 74 -14.20 -4.90 -6.41
C ASP A 74 -14.44 -4.59 -7.91
N ILE A 75 -14.22 -3.35 -8.32
CA ILE A 75 -14.35 -2.88 -9.70
C ILE A 75 -13.13 -2.06 -10.12
N GLU A 76 -12.91 -1.96 -11.43
CA GLU A 76 -11.76 -1.27 -12.03
C GLU A 76 -11.68 0.21 -11.60
N GLU A 77 -12.81 0.93 -11.54
CA GLU A 77 -12.83 2.34 -11.14
C GLU A 77 -12.26 2.57 -9.74
N ARG A 78 -12.58 1.67 -8.80
CA ARG A 78 -12.07 1.75 -7.42
C ARG A 78 -10.59 1.37 -7.35
N ALA A 79 -10.14 0.45 -8.20
CA ALA A 79 -8.73 0.10 -8.29
C ALA A 79 -7.89 1.28 -8.81
N PHE A 80 -8.39 2.02 -9.82
CA PHE A 80 -7.75 3.25 -10.27
C PHE A 80 -7.79 4.36 -9.23
N ASP A 81 -8.92 4.60 -8.57
CA ASP A 81 -8.98 5.59 -7.47
C ASP A 81 -7.97 5.25 -6.37
N PHE A 82 -7.83 3.96 -6.02
CA PHE A 82 -6.80 3.48 -5.10
C PHE A 82 -5.40 3.88 -5.55
N LEU A 83 -5.00 3.51 -6.77
CA LEU A 83 -3.70 3.86 -7.34
C LEU A 83 -3.45 5.37 -7.34
N MET A 84 -4.44 6.16 -7.76
CA MET A 84 -4.35 7.61 -7.89
C MET A 84 -4.13 8.30 -6.54
N ARG A 85 -4.83 7.86 -5.49
CA ARG A 85 -4.63 8.39 -4.14
C ARG A 85 -3.28 7.99 -3.58
N VAL A 86 -2.86 6.73 -3.76
CA VAL A 86 -1.53 6.29 -3.31
C VAL A 86 -0.42 7.06 -4.05
N ALA A 87 -0.55 7.26 -5.36
CA ALA A 87 0.36 8.09 -6.15
C ALA A 87 0.52 9.50 -5.58
N LYS A 88 -0.58 10.14 -5.17
CA LYS A 88 -0.57 11.49 -4.56
C LYS A 88 0.12 11.54 -3.19
N LEU A 89 0.18 10.43 -2.46
CA LEU A 89 0.92 10.34 -1.19
C LEU A 89 2.44 10.27 -1.39
N ILE A 90 2.91 9.70 -2.50
CA ILE A 90 4.33 9.39 -2.69
C ILE A 90 5.23 10.64 -2.71
N PRO A 91 4.89 11.76 -3.38
CA PRO A 91 5.70 12.99 -3.36
C PRO A 91 6.10 13.44 -1.96
N ASP A 92 5.16 13.43 -1.01
CA ASP A 92 5.42 13.80 0.39
C ASP A 92 6.31 12.81 1.14
N LEU A 93 6.36 11.57 0.64
CA LEU A 93 7.14 10.48 1.18
C LEU A 93 8.53 10.33 0.54
N ARG A 94 8.83 11.03 -0.57
CA ARG A 94 10.12 10.93 -1.30
C ARG A 94 11.34 11.30 -0.44
N LYS A 95 11.16 12.05 0.64
CA LYS A 95 12.23 12.37 1.61
C LYS A 95 12.61 11.20 2.53
N TYR A 96 11.83 10.12 2.53
CA TYR A 96 12.06 8.92 3.31
C TYR A 96 12.53 7.75 2.44
N ARG A 97 13.19 6.79 3.07
CA ARG A 97 13.28 5.42 2.54
C ARG A 97 11.90 4.79 2.62
N LEU A 98 11.25 4.65 1.48
CA LEU A 98 9.85 4.22 1.39
C LEU A 98 9.75 2.69 1.25
N TYR A 99 9.07 2.07 2.21
CA TYR A 99 8.80 0.64 2.25
C TYR A 99 7.30 0.39 2.08
N LEU A 100 6.93 -0.52 1.18
CA LEU A 100 5.55 -0.93 1.00
C LEU A 100 5.31 -2.26 1.72
N LEU A 101 4.22 -2.32 2.48
CA LEU A 101 3.75 -3.54 3.15
C LEU A 101 2.42 -3.98 2.53
N ILE A 102 2.42 -5.15 1.91
CA ILE A 102 1.27 -5.67 1.14
C ILE A 102 0.59 -6.89 1.81
N SER A 103 0.87 -7.12 3.10
CA SER A 103 0.36 -8.28 3.84
C SER A 103 -1.10 -8.20 4.23
N GLY A 104 -1.61 -6.97 4.39
CA GLY A 104 -3.01 -6.71 4.71
C GLY A 104 -3.80 -6.28 3.49
N GLY A 105 -5.10 -6.08 3.71
CA GLY A 105 -6.05 -5.60 2.72
C GLY A 105 -6.61 -6.66 1.80
N ARG A 106 -7.51 -6.21 0.95
CA ARG A 106 -8.07 -7.02 -0.14
C ARG A 106 -6.95 -7.27 -1.14
N LYS A 107 -6.93 -8.48 -1.73
CA LYS A 107 -5.86 -8.91 -2.66
C LYS A 107 -5.57 -7.90 -3.76
N VAL A 108 -6.61 -7.25 -4.29
CA VAL A 108 -6.47 -6.20 -5.31
C VAL A 108 -5.63 -5.06 -4.77
N MET A 109 -5.95 -4.49 -3.59
CA MET A 109 -5.15 -3.42 -2.98
C MET A 109 -3.68 -3.81 -2.79
N SER A 110 -3.41 -5.03 -2.32
CA SER A 110 -2.05 -5.54 -2.12
C SER A 110 -1.27 -5.60 -3.44
N LEU A 111 -1.92 -6.05 -4.52
CA LEU A 111 -1.33 -6.12 -5.85
C LEU A 111 -1.11 -4.73 -6.44
N GLU A 112 -2.11 -3.84 -6.36
CA GLU A 112 -2.01 -2.45 -6.83
C GLU A 112 -0.89 -1.70 -6.11
N LEU A 113 -0.81 -1.83 -4.77
CA LEU A 113 0.28 -1.23 -4.01
C LEU A 113 1.65 -1.82 -4.42
N ALA A 114 1.74 -3.14 -4.65
CA ALA A 114 2.98 -3.74 -5.14
C ALA A 114 3.39 -3.20 -6.52
N MET A 115 2.44 -2.95 -7.43
CA MET A 115 2.70 -2.39 -8.75
C MET A 115 3.28 -0.98 -8.70
N MET A 116 3.07 -0.22 -7.62
CA MET A 116 3.74 1.07 -7.42
C MET A 116 5.27 0.97 -7.46
N SER A 117 5.84 -0.20 -7.17
CA SER A 117 7.28 -0.45 -7.31
C SER A 117 7.80 -0.44 -8.75
N LEU A 118 6.91 -0.54 -9.74
CA LEU A 118 7.25 -0.42 -11.15
C LEU A 118 7.36 1.04 -11.58
N PHE A 119 6.74 1.96 -10.84
CA PHE A 119 6.61 3.36 -11.23
C PHE A 119 7.47 4.30 -10.37
N PHE A 120 7.87 3.87 -9.17
CA PHE A 120 8.58 4.70 -8.21
C PHE A 120 9.87 4.04 -7.71
N PRO A 121 10.91 4.84 -7.40
CA PRO A 121 12.11 4.34 -6.76
C PRO A 121 11.85 4.07 -5.26
N LEU A 122 11.46 2.84 -4.94
CA LEU A 122 11.13 2.41 -3.57
C LEU A 122 12.30 1.67 -2.91
N SER A 123 12.36 1.69 -1.57
CA SER A 123 13.35 0.92 -0.81
C SER A 123 13.01 -0.58 -0.75
N GLY A 124 11.74 -0.94 -0.92
CA GLY A 124 11.31 -2.31 -1.22
C GLY A 124 9.83 -2.55 -0.95
N VAL A 125 9.33 -3.65 -1.51
CA VAL A 125 7.99 -4.18 -1.28
C VAL A 125 8.11 -5.43 -0.42
N TYR A 126 7.29 -5.53 0.61
CA TYR A 126 7.39 -6.56 1.63
C TYR A 126 6.04 -7.22 1.92
N HIS A 127 6.10 -8.50 2.20
CA HIS A 127 4.99 -9.32 2.65
C HIS A 127 5.40 -10.06 3.92
N VAL A 128 4.55 -10.03 4.93
CA VAL A 128 4.74 -10.66 6.23
C VAL A 128 3.84 -11.88 6.29
N VAL A 129 4.41 -12.99 6.72
CA VAL A 129 3.73 -14.28 6.82
C VAL A 129 3.84 -14.77 8.26
N ALA A 130 2.70 -14.85 8.95
CA ALA A 130 2.62 -15.49 10.26
C ALA A 130 2.95 -16.99 10.11
N ARG A 131 3.75 -17.53 11.03
CA ARG A 131 4.15 -18.96 11.01
C ARG A 131 2.98 -19.87 11.36
N ASP A 132 2.13 -19.46 12.29
CA ASP A 132 0.86 -20.14 12.60
C ASP A 132 -0.33 -19.21 12.37
N VAL A 133 -0.76 -19.14 11.11
CA VAL A 133 -1.90 -18.32 10.68
C VAL A 133 -3.18 -18.69 11.44
N ARG A 134 -3.35 -19.96 11.84
CA ARG A 134 -4.57 -20.40 12.52
C ARG A 134 -4.61 -19.86 13.94
N VAL A 135 -3.50 -19.96 14.67
CA VAL A 135 -3.40 -19.45 16.03
C VAL A 135 -3.57 -17.93 16.04
N ALA A 136 -2.88 -17.21 15.16
CA ALA A 136 -3.02 -15.75 15.03
C ALA A 136 -4.48 -15.35 14.75
N ASN A 137 -5.16 -16.06 13.83
CA ASN A 137 -6.56 -15.80 13.52
C ASN A 137 -7.51 -16.10 14.69
N MET A 138 -7.27 -17.16 15.46
CA MET A 138 -8.09 -17.46 16.65
C MET A 138 -7.96 -16.38 17.71
N ILE A 139 -6.74 -15.90 17.96
CA ILE A 139 -6.49 -14.80 18.91
C ILE A 139 -7.18 -13.52 18.42
N LEU A 140 -7.01 -13.15 17.15
CA LEU A 140 -7.68 -12.00 16.53
C LEU A 140 -9.20 -12.08 16.66
N GLU A 141 -9.78 -13.24 16.39
CA GLU A 141 -11.24 -13.43 16.48
C GLU A 141 -11.72 -13.29 17.93
N SER A 142 -10.98 -13.83 18.89
CA SER A 142 -11.31 -13.72 20.31
C SER A 142 -11.25 -12.27 20.84
N LEU A 143 -10.47 -11.41 20.18
CA LEU A 143 -10.29 -10.01 20.56
C LEU A 143 -11.14 -9.05 19.71
N ARG A 144 -11.90 -9.53 18.72
CA ARG A 144 -12.63 -8.70 17.75
C ARG A 144 -13.54 -7.66 18.42
N GLU A 145 -14.29 -8.04 19.44
CA GLU A 145 -15.16 -7.09 20.17
C GLU A 145 -14.36 -6.06 20.95
N LYS A 146 -13.26 -6.46 21.63
CA LYS A 146 -12.37 -5.50 22.30
C LYS A 146 -11.73 -4.51 21.31
N ILE A 147 -11.43 -4.94 20.08
CA ILE A 147 -10.90 -4.07 19.03
C ILE A 147 -11.94 -3.02 18.61
N LYS A 148 -13.21 -3.39 18.53
CA LYS A 148 -14.31 -2.45 18.27
C LYS A 148 -14.51 -1.48 19.43
N GLU A 149 -14.47 -1.97 20.66
CA GLU A 149 -14.53 -1.12 21.87
C GLU A 149 -13.37 -0.12 21.90
N LEU A 150 -12.15 -0.54 21.55
CA LEU A 150 -11.00 0.36 21.42
C LEU A 150 -11.22 1.44 20.36
N TYR A 151 -11.84 1.08 19.24
CA TYR A 151 -12.16 2.02 18.16
C TYR A 151 -13.16 3.10 18.60
N GLU A 152 -14.09 2.75 19.48
CA GLU A 152 -15.13 3.65 20.00
C GLU A 152 -14.73 4.37 21.29
N ALA A 153 -13.64 3.95 21.93
CA ALA A 153 -13.19 4.49 23.20
C ALA A 153 -12.87 5.99 23.09
N SER A 154 -13.28 6.76 24.11
CA SER A 154 -12.92 8.17 24.25
C SER A 154 -11.42 8.37 24.53
N ASP A 155 -10.78 7.40 25.19
CA ASP A 155 -9.34 7.31 25.38
C ASP A 155 -8.81 5.94 24.94
N PRO A 156 -8.57 5.74 23.63
CA PRO A 156 -8.10 4.47 23.09
C PRO A 156 -6.76 4.00 23.65
N LEU A 157 -5.86 4.93 24.04
CA LEU A 157 -4.53 4.58 24.53
C LEU A 157 -4.59 3.98 25.93
N SER A 158 -5.42 4.54 26.81
CA SER A 158 -5.66 3.96 28.13
C SER A 158 -6.39 2.62 28.02
N PHE A 159 -7.37 2.50 27.11
CA PHE A 159 -8.04 1.22 26.85
C PHE A 159 -7.06 0.15 26.36
N TYR A 160 -6.21 0.46 25.39
CA TYR A 160 -5.17 -0.46 24.88
C TYR A 160 -4.30 -1.01 26.01
N ARG A 161 -3.85 -0.15 26.93
CA ARG A 161 -3.00 -0.54 28.07
C ARG A 161 -3.71 -1.38 29.12
N SER A 162 -5.05 -1.37 29.15
CA SER A 162 -5.84 -2.19 30.07
C SER A 162 -6.08 -3.62 29.57
N VAL A 163 -5.81 -3.89 28.29
CA VAL A 163 -6.02 -5.19 27.65
C VAL A 163 -4.65 -5.79 27.32
N GLU A 164 -4.12 -6.62 28.22
CA GLU A 164 -2.78 -7.20 28.09
C GLU A 164 -2.61 -8.01 26.79
N GLU A 165 -3.67 -8.67 26.33
CA GLU A 165 -3.65 -9.50 25.12
C GLU A 165 -3.36 -8.70 23.84
N PHE A 166 -3.57 -7.37 23.85
CA PHE A 166 -3.20 -6.53 22.70
C PHE A 166 -1.70 -6.35 22.55
N GLU A 167 -0.92 -6.35 23.62
CA GLU A 167 0.53 -6.22 23.51
C GLU A 167 1.12 -7.49 22.91
N GLU A 168 0.65 -8.67 23.34
CA GLU A 168 1.05 -9.97 22.80
C GLU A 168 0.64 -10.12 21.33
N LEU A 169 -0.60 -9.76 21.00
CA LEU A 169 -1.11 -9.81 19.63
C LEU A 169 -0.33 -8.89 18.69
N MET A 170 -0.09 -7.64 19.10
CA MET A 170 0.50 -6.62 18.23
C MET A 170 2.02 -6.71 18.17
N TRP A 171 2.69 -7.29 19.16
CA TRP A 171 4.15 -7.35 19.19
C TRP A 171 4.67 -8.75 19.41
N PRO A 172 4.31 -9.72 18.56
CA PRO A 172 4.76 -11.09 18.72
C PRO A 172 6.29 -11.17 18.56
N PRO A 173 6.92 -12.20 19.14
CA PRO A 173 8.34 -12.48 18.91
C PRO A 173 8.66 -12.62 17.41
N ARG A 174 9.84 -12.16 16.98
CA ARG A 174 10.31 -12.31 15.57
C ARG A 174 10.35 -13.77 15.09
N THR A 175 10.33 -14.74 16.00
CA THR A 175 10.24 -16.16 15.70
C THR A 175 8.84 -16.63 15.31
N GLU A 176 7.83 -15.75 15.31
CA GLU A 176 6.45 -16.13 14.98
C GLU A 176 6.02 -15.68 13.57
N TYR A 177 6.86 -14.93 12.87
CA TYR A 177 6.59 -14.50 11.50
C TYR A 177 7.86 -14.56 10.63
N SER A 178 7.64 -14.42 9.32
CA SER A 178 8.70 -14.26 8.33
C SER A 178 8.39 -13.03 7.49
N VAL A 179 9.44 -12.30 7.11
CA VAL A 179 9.32 -11.11 6.26
C VAL A 179 9.96 -11.43 4.92
N ILE A 180 9.16 -11.34 3.86
CA ILE A 180 9.54 -11.66 2.49
C ILE A 180 9.65 -10.34 1.73
N ARG A 181 10.83 -10.06 1.16
CA ARG A 181 11.02 -8.96 0.22
C ARG A 181 10.67 -9.42 -1.18
N LEU A 182 9.77 -8.72 -1.86
CA LEU A 182 9.42 -8.98 -3.24
C LEU A 182 10.45 -8.31 -4.16
N PRO A 183 10.94 -9.00 -5.20
CA PRO A 183 11.80 -8.38 -6.19
C PRO A 183 11.01 -7.41 -7.06
N SER A 184 11.57 -6.22 -7.29
CA SER A 184 11.01 -5.22 -8.19
C SER A 184 12.13 -4.44 -8.87
N ILE A 185 11.96 -4.14 -10.16
CA ILE A 185 12.82 -3.23 -10.92
C ILE A 185 11.90 -2.15 -11.48
N PRO A 186 12.05 -0.87 -11.06
CA PRO A 186 11.22 0.20 -11.59
C PRO A 186 11.51 0.42 -13.07
N TYR A 187 10.49 0.85 -13.82
CA TYR A 187 10.67 1.28 -15.19
C TYR A 187 11.53 2.55 -15.24
N PRO A 188 12.46 2.66 -16.20
CA PRO A 188 13.17 3.91 -16.44
C PRO A 188 12.19 5.03 -16.83
N ASP A 189 12.48 6.26 -16.39
CA ASP A 189 11.62 7.43 -16.67
C ASP A 189 11.36 7.60 -18.18
N GLU A 190 12.37 7.39 -19.02
CA GLU A 190 12.27 7.42 -20.48
C GLU A 190 11.21 6.46 -21.05
N VAL A 191 11.02 5.31 -20.41
CA VAL A 191 10.02 4.31 -20.81
C VAL A 191 8.62 4.82 -20.45
N LEU A 192 8.47 5.43 -19.27
CA LEU A 192 7.21 6.03 -18.84
C LEU A 192 6.85 7.26 -19.69
N GLU A 193 7.84 8.10 -20.05
CA GLU A 193 7.67 9.26 -20.93
C GLU A 193 7.15 8.85 -22.30
N GLU A 194 7.71 7.79 -22.89
CA GLU A 194 7.24 7.24 -24.16
C GLU A 194 5.82 6.67 -24.06
N ALA A 195 5.46 6.05 -22.94
CA ALA A 195 4.10 5.60 -22.69
C ALA A 195 3.11 6.78 -22.64
N VAL A 196 3.44 7.84 -21.90
CA VAL A 196 2.63 9.07 -21.85
C VAL A 196 2.50 9.71 -23.23
N LYS A 197 3.60 9.80 -23.99
CA LYS A 197 3.61 10.34 -25.34
C LYS A 197 2.68 9.55 -26.28
N ALA A 198 2.74 8.23 -26.23
CA ALA A 198 1.85 7.36 -26.99
C ALA A 198 0.39 7.58 -26.60
N LEU A 199 0.07 7.62 -25.31
CA LEU A 199 -1.30 7.78 -24.84
C LEU A 199 -1.87 9.18 -25.12
N ARG A 200 -1.03 10.21 -25.25
CA ARG A 200 -1.42 11.57 -25.67
C ARG A 200 -1.70 11.73 -27.17
N GLY A 201 -1.54 10.67 -27.96
CA GLY A 201 -1.85 10.69 -29.39
C GLY A 201 -0.76 11.27 -30.29
N ALA A 202 0.50 11.06 -29.90
CA ALA A 202 1.65 11.33 -30.74
C ALA A 202 1.60 10.54 -32.07
N LYS A 203 2.36 10.99 -33.06
CA LYS A 203 2.47 10.20 -34.29
C LYS A 203 3.25 8.91 -34.01
N ARG A 204 2.93 7.84 -34.73
CA ARG A 204 3.57 6.53 -34.52
C ARG A 204 5.08 6.56 -34.70
N ASP A 205 5.59 7.40 -35.61
CA ASP A 205 7.01 7.60 -35.88
C ASP A 205 7.72 8.46 -34.81
N GLU A 206 6.97 9.23 -34.03
CA GLU A 206 7.50 10.01 -32.91
C GLU A 206 7.67 9.14 -31.65
N VAL A 207 6.87 8.09 -31.48
CA VAL A 207 6.99 7.13 -30.38
C VAL A 207 7.98 6.03 -30.78
N ARG A 208 8.85 5.60 -29.85
CA ARG A 208 9.72 4.43 -30.09
C ARG A 208 8.84 3.25 -30.52
N PHE A 209 9.07 2.73 -31.74
CA PHE A 209 8.18 1.76 -32.39
C PHE A 209 7.75 0.58 -31.49
N ASN A 210 8.68 0.05 -30.68
CA ASN A 210 8.40 -1.04 -29.75
C ASN A 210 7.38 -0.66 -28.67
N MET A 211 7.38 0.60 -28.21
CA MET A 211 6.41 1.09 -27.24
C MET A 211 5.02 1.22 -27.88
N ALA A 212 4.92 1.78 -29.09
CA ALA A 212 3.64 1.89 -29.78
C ALA A 212 3.00 0.51 -30.04
N VAL A 213 3.80 -0.47 -30.48
CA VAL A 213 3.34 -1.85 -30.69
C VAL A 213 2.93 -2.52 -29.38
N LEU A 214 3.72 -2.37 -28.32
CA LEU A 214 3.39 -2.91 -27.00
C LEU A 214 2.06 -2.33 -26.49
N MET A 215 1.88 -1.01 -26.58
CA MET A 215 0.67 -0.32 -26.13
C MET A 215 -0.56 -0.75 -26.93
N GLU A 216 -0.42 -1.00 -28.23
CA GLU A 216 -1.50 -1.54 -29.07
C GLU A 216 -1.84 -2.99 -28.69
N GLN A 217 -0.83 -3.84 -28.45
CA GLN A 217 -1.03 -5.23 -27.99
C GLN A 217 -1.70 -5.32 -26.61
N LEU A 218 -1.39 -4.38 -25.72
CA LEU A 218 -2.02 -4.26 -24.40
C LEU A 218 -3.43 -3.65 -24.45
N GLY A 219 -3.91 -3.24 -25.63
CA GLY A 219 -5.21 -2.60 -25.79
C GLY A 219 -5.30 -1.19 -25.20
N LEU A 220 -4.16 -0.53 -24.99
CA LEU A 220 -4.08 0.83 -24.44
C LEU A 220 -4.28 1.90 -25.51
N VAL A 221 -3.85 1.62 -26.74
CA VAL A 221 -4.05 2.50 -27.90
C VAL A 221 -4.50 1.70 -29.11
N GLN A 222 -5.12 2.39 -30.07
CA GLN A 222 -5.29 1.93 -31.45
C GLN A 222 -4.45 2.82 -32.37
N VAL A 223 -3.89 2.27 -33.45
CA VAL A 223 -3.21 3.09 -34.46
C VAL A 223 -4.14 3.35 -35.64
N SER A 224 -4.45 4.63 -35.89
CA SER A 224 -5.25 5.06 -37.05
C SER A 224 -4.69 6.34 -37.65
N GLY A 225 -4.62 6.40 -38.99
CA GLY A 225 -4.06 7.57 -39.69
C GLY A 225 -2.61 7.90 -39.29
N GLY A 226 -1.82 6.90 -38.87
CA GLY A 226 -0.44 7.09 -38.40
C GLY A 226 -0.29 7.69 -37.00
N ARG A 227 -1.39 7.84 -36.24
CA ARG A 227 -1.38 8.34 -34.86
C ARG A 227 -1.88 7.28 -33.90
N THR A 228 -1.42 7.34 -32.66
CA THR A 228 -2.02 6.57 -31.58
C THR A 228 -3.32 7.24 -31.12
N ILE A 229 -4.33 6.44 -30.80
CA ILE A 229 -5.61 6.87 -30.25
C ILE A 229 -5.82 6.08 -28.97
N PRO A 230 -5.81 6.70 -27.78
CA PRO A 230 -5.99 5.97 -26.52
C PRO A 230 -7.39 5.36 -26.45
N THR A 231 -7.46 4.11 -26.00
CA THR A 231 -8.72 3.46 -25.62
C THR A 231 -9.26 4.09 -24.33
N GLU A 232 -10.47 3.71 -23.91
CA GLU A 232 -11.02 4.16 -22.63
C GLU A 232 -10.10 3.80 -21.45
N TYR A 233 -9.65 2.54 -21.39
CA TYR A 233 -8.69 2.09 -20.40
C TYR A 233 -7.33 2.80 -20.54
N GLY A 234 -6.86 3.01 -21.77
CA GLY A 234 -5.66 3.81 -22.05
C GLY A 234 -5.74 5.24 -21.52
N ARG A 235 -6.92 5.88 -21.52
CA ARG A 235 -7.08 7.21 -20.92
C ARG A 235 -6.94 7.19 -19.40
N LYS A 236 -7.45 6.15 -18.73
CA LYS A 236 -7.24 5.98 -17.27
C LYS A 236 -5.76 5.81 -16.93
N ILE A 237 -5.03 5.03 -17.74
CA ILE A 237 -3.58 4.88 -17.60
C ILE A 237 -2.86 6.21 -17.87
N LEU A 238 -3.28 7.00 -18.87
CA LEU A 238 -2.70 8.31 -19.15
C LEU A 238 -2.87 9.28 -17.97
N GLU A 239 -4.05 9.28 -17.38
CA GLU A 239 -4.35 10.10 -16.20
C GLU A 239 -3.42 9.72 -15.05
N PHE A 240 -3.33 8.42 -14.72
CA PHE A 240 -2.40 7.92 -13.72
C PHE A 240 -0.94 8.30 -14.00
N LEU A 241 -0.44 8.02 -15.21
CA LEU A 241 0.95 8.32 -15.55
C LEU A 241 1.23 9.84 -15.51
N SER A 242 0.26 10.67 -15.86
CA SER A 242 0.42 12.14 -15.83
C SER A 242 0.48 12.71 -14.41
N GLU A 243 -0.01 12.01 -13.39
CA GLU A 243 0.07 12.44 -11.98
C GLU A 243 1.42 12.11 -11.34
N ILE A 244 2.09 11.06 -11.82
CA ILE A 244 3.31 10.54 -11.21
C ILE A 244 4.60 11.02 -11.86
N MET A 245 4.47 11.56 -13.08
CA MET A 245 5.54 12.12 -13.91
C MET A 245 5.55 13.64 -13.85
#